data_AF-E3KGX3-F1
#
_entry.id   AF-E3KGX3-F1
#
_cell.length_a   1.000
_cell.length_b   1.000
_cell.length_c   1.000
_cell.angle_alpha   90.00
_cell.angle_beta   90.00
_cell.angle_gamma   90.00
#
_symmetry.space_group_name_H-M   'P 1'
#
loop_
_entity.id
_entity.type
_entity.pdbx_description
1 polymer ?
#
loop_
_entity_poly.entity_id
_entity_poly.type
_entity_poly.pdbx_seq_one_letter_code
_entity_poly.pdbx_strand_id
1 'polypeptide(L)'
;MAPIELGDQTPSQSQINPPPIQKPGESKSQTINRLAAELKVAKMAKTHAERKVLELEDVISQKAKLMDISTKQCDAAWETMAELKKQIASQDVVIKRLKDDANQYPLSSSTLLQSHQRLSSTIDTLRECFTCPLCYNGLEKGDAVSLRCGHTFCQNCIDAWAASSNATDLRPPEPRKTAEARVQCPECRTTGSTRVRLYMLEEAIRLLARAEREREAAEIEEQTRRAELEVVHDPKPTDYLAD
;
A
#
# COMPACT_ATOMS: atom_id res chain seq x y z
N MET A 1 -17.58 42.68 13.18
CA MET A 1 -17.62 43.63 12.05
C MET A 1 -18.28 44.90 12.56
N ALA A 2 -17.53 46.01 12.60
CA ALA A 2 -18.03 47.31 13.03
C ALA A 2 -18.93 47.92 11.93
N PRO A 3 -19.95 48.74 12.27
CA PRO A 3 -20.79 49.41 11.28
C PRO A 3 -20.01 50.54 10.61
N ILE A 4 -20.06 50.62 9.29
CA ILE A 4 -19.54 51.75 8.51
C ILE A 4 -20.60 52.85 8.56
N GLU A 5 -20.31 53.95 9.26
CA GLU A 5 -21.14 55.15 9.26
C GLU A 5 -21.07 55.82 7.88
N LEU A 6 -22.20 55.79 7.15
CA LEU A 6 -22.41 56.57 5.94
C LEU A 6 -22.69 58.02 6.37
N GLY A 7 -21.68 58.88 6.22
CA GLY A 7 -21.81 60.32 6.43
C GLY A 7 -22.78 60.95 5.44
N ASP A 8 -23.86 61.50 5.98
CA ASP A 8 -24.92 62.21 5.27
C ASP A 8 -24.40 63.61 4.86
N GLN A 9 -23.87 63.74 3.64
CA GLN A 9 -23.49 65.03 3.07
C GLN A 9 -24.68 65.63 2.32
N THR A 10 -25.38 66.54 2.99
CA THR A 10 -26.35 67.46 2.39
C THR A 10 -25.72 68.24 1.21
N PRO A 11 -26.38 68.30 0.03
CA PRO A 11 -25.86 69.05 -1.10
C PRO A 11 -26.00 70.56 -0.83
N SER A 12 -24.86 71.22 -0.66
CA SER A 12 -24.79 72.70 -0.64
C SER A 12 -25.23 73.22 -2.01
N GLN A 13 -26.36 73.93 -2.05
CA GLN A 13 -26.87 74.60 -3.26
C GLN A 13 -25.94 75.76 -3.64
N SER A 14 -25.00 75.50 -4.54
CA SER A 14 -24.21 76.54 -5.20
C SER A 14 -25.12 77.31 -6.17
N GLN A 15 -25.40 78.59 -5.88
CA GLN A 15 -26.07 79.50 -6.78
C GLN A 15 -25.16 79.78 -7.99
N ILE A 16 -25.37 79.07 -9.10
CA ILE A 16 -24.62 79.28 -10.35
C ILE A 16 -25.28 80.45 -11.08
N ASN A 17 -24.71 81.66 -10.94
CA ASN A 17 -25.06 82.78 -11.81
C ASN A 17 -24.57 82.47 -13.24
N PRO A 18 -25.46 82.44 -14.25
CA PRO A 18 -25.06 82.15 -15.61
C PRO A 18 -24.13 83.26 -16.13
N PRO A 19 -23.02 82.91 -16.80
CA PRO A 19 -22.07 83.90 -17.30
C PRO A 19 -22.74 84.82 -18.35
N PRO A 20 -22.31 86.09 -18.44
CA PRO A 20 -22.85 87.04 -19.41
C PRO A 20 -22.68 86.54 -20.85
N ILE A 21 -23.77 86.59 -21.62
CA ILE A 21 -23.89 85.97 -22.95
C ILE A 21 -22.98 86.65 -24.00
N GLN A 22 -22.67 87.93 -23.82
CA GLN A 22 -21.80 88.72 -24.69
C GLN A 22 -20.59 89.24 -23.94
N LYS A 23 -19.40 88.99 -24.47
CA LYS A 23 -18.18 89.66 -24.00
C LYS A 23 -18.15 91.10 -24.53
N PRO A 24 -17.63 92.07 -23.75
CA PRO A 24 -17.53 93.46 -24.21
C PRO A 24 -16.69 93.54 -25.50
N GLY A 25 -17.28 94.06 -26.59
CA GLY A 25 -16.59 94.24 -27.88
C GLY A 25 -16.80 93.13 -28.93
N GLU A 26 -17.53 92.05 -28.63
CA GLU A 26 -17.85 91.00 -29.62
C GLU A 26 -19.02 91.41 -30.55
N SER A 27 -18.88 91.16 -31.85
CA SER A 27 -20.01 91.25 -32.79
C SER A 27 -20.99 90.09 -32.59
N LYS A 28 -22.28 90.28 -32.93
CA LYS A 28 -23.30 89.20 -32.85
C LYS A 28 -22.88 87.92 -33.58
N SER A 29 -22.17 88.06 -34.71
CA SER A 29 -21.64 86.93 -35.48
C SER A 29 -20.54 86.18 -34.71
N GLN A 30 -19.65 86.89 -34.01
CA GLN A 30 -18.63 86.29 -33.16
C GLN A 30 -19.25 85.52 -31.99
N THR A 31 -20.30 86.06 -31.35
CA THR A 31 -21.02 85.36 -30.28
C THR A 31 -21.70 84.08 -30.77
N ILE A 32 -22.35 84.11 -31.95
CA ILE A 32 -22.97 82.91 -32.55
C ILE A 32 -21.93 81.84 -32.86
N ASN A 33 -20.79 82.22 -33.44
CA ASN A 33 -19.71 81.28 -33.74
C ASN A 33 -19.09 80.67 -32.48
N ARG A 34 -18.93 81.45 -31.40
CA ARG A 34 -18.47 80.95 -30.10
C ARG A 34 -19.44 79.93 -29.51
N LEU A 35 -20.73 80.26 -29.45
CA LEU A 35 -21.76 79.36 -28.93
C LEU A 35 -21.88 78.08 -29.77
N ALA A 36 -21.73 78.17 -31.09
CA ALA A 36 -21.71 77.00 -31.97
C ALA A 36 -20.50 76.09 -31.69
N ALA A 37 -19.32 76.67 -31.44
CA ALA A 37 -18.12 75.92 -31.06
C ALA A 37 -18.28 75.26 -29.67
N GLU A 38 -18.79 75.98 -28.69
CA GLU A 38 -19.07 75.46 -27.34
C GLU A 38 -20.08 74.30 -27.39
N LEU A 39 -21.17 74.44 -28.17
CA LEU A 39 -22.15 73.38 -28.39
C LEU A 39 -21.51 72.15 -29.06
N LYS A 40 -20.59 72.35 -30.01
CA LYS A 40 -19.86 71.25 -30.66
C LYS A 40 -18.97 70.51 -29.66
N VAL A 41 -18.23 71.23 -28.82
CA VAL A 41 -17.40 70.65 -27.74
C VAL A 41 -18.26 69.90 -26.74
N ALA A 42 -19.39 70.48 -26.30
CA ALA A 42 -20.33 69.82 -25.39
C ALA A 42 -20.93 68.54 -25.99
N LYS A 43 -21.28 68.54 -27.28
CA LYS A 43 -21.74 67.33 -27.98
C LYS A 43 -20.67 66.24 -28.04
N MET A 44 -19.41 66.60 -28.32
CA MET A 44 -18.29 65.65 -28.31
C MET A 44 -17.99 65.12 -26.89
N ALA A 45 -18.08 65.97 -25.86
CA ALA A 45 -17.92 65.56 -24.48
C ALA A 45 -19.05 64.62 -24.04
N LYS A 46 -20.30 64.90 -24.44
CA LYS A 46 -21.44 64.03 -24.20
C LYS A 46 -21.25 62.66 -24.85
N THR A 47 -20.89 62.59 -26.13
CA THR A 47 -20.70 61.31 -26.81
C THR A 47 -19.52 60.51 -26.24
N HIS A 48 -18.46 61.20 -25.80
CA HIS A 48 -17.35 60.57 -25.07
C HIS A 48 -17.80 60.02 -23.71
N ALA A 49 -18.59 60.79 -22.94
CA ALA A 49 -19.13 60.35 -21.67
C ALA A 49 -20.07 59.15 -21.83
N GLU A 50 -20.94 59.16 -22.84
CA GLU A 50 -21.82 58.02 -23.17
C GLU A 50 -21.02 56.77 -23.52
N ARG A 51 -19.95 56.89 -24.31
CA ARG A 51 -19.04 55.76 -24.59
C ARG A 51 -18.38 55.23 -23.32
N LYS A 52 -17.93 56.13 -22.43
CA LYS A 52 -17.31 55.73 -21.15
C LYS A 52 -18.30 55.04 -20.21
N VAL A 53 -19.56 55.45 -20.18
CA VAL A 53 -20.61 54.77 -19.43
C VAL A 53 -20.79 53.34 -19.95
N LEU A 54 -20.89 53.16 -21.27
CA LEU A 54 -21.00 51.83 -21.87
C LEU A 54 -19.78 50.93 -21.57
N GLU A 55 -18.56 51.49 -21.63
CA GLU A 55 -17.34 50.77 -21.25
C GLU A 55 -17.36 50.34 -19.77
N LEU A 56 -17.80 51.23 -18.86
CA LEU A 56 -17.90 50.91 -17.44
C LEU A 56 -18.99 49.86 -17.15
N GLU A 57 -20.13 49.93 -17.85
CA GLU A 57 -21.19 48.92 -17.76
C GLU A 57 -20.69 47.53 -18.18
N ASP A 58 -19.88 47.45 -19.25
CA ASP A 58 -19.25 46.20 -19.66
C ASP A 58 -18.25 45.69 -18.60
N VAL A 59 -17.40 46.56 -18.06
CA VAL A 59 -16.47 46.18 -16.98
C VAL A 59 -17.21 45.69 -15.74
N ILE A 60 -18.31 46.34 -15.35
CA ILE A 60 -19.16 45.90 -14.23
C ILE A 60 -19.77 44.52 -14.53
N SER A 61 -20.26 44.31 -15.75
CA SER A 61 -20.81 43.02 -16.19
C SER A 61 -19.76 41.91 -16.17
N GLN A 62 -18.55 42.17 -16.67
CA GLN A 62 -17.42 41.23 -16.62
C GLN A 62 -17.01 40.92 -15.18
N LYS A 63 -16.91 41.92 -14.32
CA LYS A 63 -16.60 41.74 -12.89
C LYS A 63 -17.66 40.89 -12.19
N ALA A 64 -18.95 41.11 -12.48
CA ALA A 64 -20.03 40.30 -11.93
C ALA A 64 -19.91 38.83 -12.35
N LYS A 65 -19.59 38.55 -13.61
CA LYS A 65 -19.34 37.19 -14.11
C LYS A 65 -18.14 36.52 -13.43
N LEU A 66 -17.03 37.24 -13.26
CA LEU A 66 -15.85 36.72 -12.56
C LEU A 66 -16.14 36.42 -11.08
N MET A 67 -16.94 37.27 -10.43
CA MET A 67 -17.34 37.06 -9.04
C MET A 67 -18.26 35.82 -8.90
N ASP A 68 -19.18 35.59 -9.83
CA ASP A 68 -20.02 34.38 -9.88
C ASP A 68 -19.16 33.12 -10.06
N ILE A 69 -18.18 33.14 -10.97
CA ILE A 69 -17.23 32.03 -11.16
C ILE A 69 -16.43 31.77 -9.89
N SER A 70 -15.88 32.83 -9.28
CA SER A 70 -15.09 32.72 -8.05
C SER A 70 -15.92 32.15 -6.89
N THR A 71 -17.19 32.55 -6.78
CA THR A 71 -18.11 32.02 -5.77
C THR A 71 -18.35 30.53 -5.97
N LYS A 72 -18.66 30.11 -7.21
CA LYS A 72 -18.83 28.70 -7.57
C LYS A 72 -17.58 27.86 -7.30
N GLN A 73 -16.40 28.40 -7.54
CA GLN A 73 -15.13 27.74 -7.22
C GLN A 73 -14.93 27.58 -5.71
N CYS A 74 -15.29 28.58 -4.91
CA CYS A 74 -15.24 28.48 -3.46
C CYS A 74 -16.21 27.41 -2.94
N ASP A 75 -17.43 27.36 -3.46
CA ASP A 75 -18.44 26.36 -3.07
C ASP A 75 -17.97 24.94 -3.39
N ALA A 76 -17.46 24.72 -4.61
CA ALA A 76 -16.90 23.43 -5.01
C ALA A 76 -15.70 23.02 -4.13
N ALA A 77 -14.80 23.95 -3.80
CA ALA A 77 -13.68 23.67 -2.90
C ALA A 77 -14.17 23.28 -1.49
N TRP A 78 -15.20 23.96 -0.98
CA TRP A 78 -15.82 23.62 0.31
C TRP A 78 -16.43 22.22 0.32
N GLU A 79 -17.12 21.81 -0.75
CA GLU A 79 -17.65 20.45 -0.90
C GLU A 79 -16.54 19.39 -0.90
N THR A 80 -15.45 19.61 -1.64
CA THR A 80 -14.31 18.68 -1.64
C THR A 80 -13.65 18.57 -0.26
N MET A 81 -13.51 19.68 0.48
CA MET A 81 -12.98 19.66 1.84
C MET A 81 -13.90 18.89 2.80
N ALA A 82 -15.21 19.02 2.64
CA ALA A 82 -16.17 18.27 3.45
C ALA A 82 -16.07 16.76 3.21
N GLU A 83 -15.93 16.34 1.95
CA GLU A 83 -15.76 14.93 1.60
C GLU A 83 -14.41 14.37 2.13
N LEU A 84 -13.31 15.11 1.97
CA LEU A 84 -12.02 14.68 2.53
C LEU A 84 -12.06 14.55 4.06
N LYS A 85 -12.73 15.46 4.77
CA LYS A 85 -12.93 15.33 6.23
C LYS A 85 -13.70 14.06 6.60
N LYS A 86 -14.72 13.71 5.84
CA LYS A 86 -15.49 12.47 6.03
C LYS A 86 -14.61 11.24 5.81
N GLN A 87 -13.76 11.26 4.78
CA GLN A 87 -12.81 10.18 4.52
C GLN A 87 -11.79 10.02 5.66
N ILE A 88 -11.20 11.11 6.15
CA ILE A 88 -10.28 11.09 7.30
C ILE A 88 -10.97 10.48 8.53
N ALA A 89 -12.19 10.94 8.85
CA ALA A 89 -12.93 10.40 9.99
C ALA A 89 -13.22 8.90 9.85
N SER A 90 -13.49 8.41 8.62
CA SER A 90 -13.67 6.98 8.37
C SER A 90 -12.36 6.19 8.54
N GLN A 91 -11.22 6.75 8.12
CA GLN A 91 -9.92 6.13 8.30
C GLN A 91 -9.49 6.09 9.77
N ASP A 92 -9.81 7.12 10.55
CA ASP A 92 -9.52 7.14 11.99
C ASP A 92 -10.19 5.98 12.73
N VAL A 93 -11.40 5.60 12.33
CA VAL A 93 -12.10 4.43 12.89
C VAL A 93 -11.35 3.13 12.56
N VAL A 94 -10.86 2.98 11.33
CA VAL A 94 -10.07 1.82 10.92
C VAL A 94 -8.75 1.76 11.67
N ILE A 95 -8.03 2.89 11.75
CA ILE A 95 -6.76 2.99 12.49
C ILE A 95 -6.98 2.65 13.96
N LYS A 96 -8.06 3.15 14.57
CA LYS A 96 -8.40 2.84 15.96
C LYS A 96 -8.66 1.35 16.14
N ARG A 97 -9.47 0.71 15.28
CA ARG A 97 -9.70 -0.74 15.33
C ARG A 97 -8.39 -1.52 15.20
N LEU A 98 -7.55 -1.19 14.23
CA LEU A 98 -6.26 -1.87 14.04
C LEU A 98 -5.32 -1.70 15.25
N LYS A 99 -5.33 -0.53 15.89
CA LYS A 99 -4.58 -0.29 17.13
C LYS A 99 -5.15 -1.13 18.29
N ASP A 100 -6.46 -1.19 18.43
CA ASP A 100 -7.12 -2.01 19.45
C ASP A 100 -6.80 -3.51 19.24
N ASP A 101 -6.84 -4.00 17.98
CA ASP A 101 -6.47 -5.36 17.62
C ASP A 101 -4.99 -5.65 17.93
N ALA A 102 -4.09 -4.73 17.60
CA ALA A 102 -2.66 -4.85 17.92
C ALA A 102 -2.39 -4.85 19.43
N ASN A 103 -3.18 -4.11 20.21
CA ASN A 103 -3.08 -4.09 21.67
C ASN A 103 -3.68 -5.36 22.30
N GLN A 104 -4.78 -5.89 21.75
CA GLN A 104 -5.45 -7.09 22.25
C GLN A 104 -4.63 -8.35 21.96
N TYR A 105 -3.96 -8.38 20.82
CA TYR A 105 -3.06 -9.46 20.42
C TYR A 105 -1.67 -8.87 20.19
N PRO A 106 -0.89 -8.62 21.25
CA PRO A 106 0.46 -8.11 21.14
C PRO A 106 1.37 -9.21 20.58
N LEU A 107 1.23 -9.48 19.28
CA LEU A 107 2.22 -10.12 18.45
C LEU A 107 3.36 -9.10 18.28
N SER A 108 3.99 -8.74 19.40
CA SER A 108 5.24 -7.99 19.36
C SER A 108 6.17 -8.76 18.44
N SER A 109 6.83 -8.04 17.53
CA SER A 109 7.76 -8.61 16.56
C SER A 109 8.73 -9.60 17.23
N SER A 110 9.16 -9.30 18.47
CA SER A 110 10.01 -10.18 19.28
C SER A 110 9.36 -11.52 19.67
N THR A 111 8.10 -11.54 20.10
CA THR A 111 7.41 -12.76 20.53
C THR A 111 7.09 -13.66 19.34
N LEU A 112 6.63 -13.08 18.23
CA LEU A 112 6.41 -13.80 16.99
C LEU A 112 7.71 -14.37 16.43
N LEU A 113 8.78 -13.57 16.40
CA LEU A 113 10.10 -14.00 15.98
C LEU A 113 10.63 -15.14 16.85
N GLN A 114 10.48 -15.04 18.18
CA GLN A 114 10.89 -16.09 19.09
C GLN A 114 10.09 -17.38 18.88
N SER A 115 8.77 -17.28 18.66
CA SER A 115 7.93 -18.44 18.34
C SER A 115 8.36 -19.09 17.02
N HIS A 116 8.62 -18.30 16.00
CA HIS A 116 9.11 -18.77 14.71
C HIS A 116 10.46 -19.48 14.84
N GLN A 117 11.40 -18.90 15.59
CA GLN A 117 12.70 -19.52 15.87
C GLN A 117 12.56 -20.87 16.59
N ARG A 118 11.68 -20.96 17.60
CA ARG A 118 11.41 -22.21 18.31
C ARG A 118 10.82 -23.28 17.38
N LEU A 119 9.87 -22.91 16.53
CA LEU A 119 9.26 -23.85 15.58
C LEU A 119 10.28 -24.32 14.55
N SER A 120 11.09 -23.42 13.99
CA SER A 120 12.18 -23.77 13.06
C SER A 120 13.14 -24.76 13.69
N SER A 121 13.64 -24.47 14.90
CA SER A 121 14.54 -25.36 15.63
C SER A 121 13.92 -26.73 15.89
N THR A 122 12.61 -26.79 16.15
CA THR A 122 11.89 -28.06 16.33
C THR A 122 11.84 -28.87 15.04
N ILE A 123 11.53 -28.22 13.91
CA ILE A 123 11.53 -28.86 12.58
C ILE A 123 12.92 -29.41 12.26
N ASP A 124 13.97 -28.62 12.48
CA ASP A 124 15.34 -29.01 12.18
C ASP A 124 15.78 -30.21 13.06
N THR A 125 15.42 -30.20 14.35
CA THR A 125 15.69 -31.34 15.26
C THR A 125 14.94 -32.61 14.81
N LEU A 126 13.68 -32.48 14.40
CA LEU A 126 12.90 -33.62 13.89
C LEU A 126 13.48 -34.16 12.59
N ARG A 127 13.97 -33.28 11.71
CA ARG A 127 14.64 -33.66 10.47
C ARG A 127 15.86 -34.52 10.75
N GLU A 128 16.70 -34.12 11.70
CA GLU A 128 17.87 -34.91 12.12
C GLU A 128 17.46 -36.29 12.68
N CYS A 129 16.41 -36.34 13.50
CA CYS A 129 15.88 -37.58 14.08
C CYS A 129 15.32 -38.55 13.02
N PHE A 130 14.88 -38.05 11.87
CA PHE A 130 14.34 -38.86 10.78
C PHE A 130 15.32 -39.01 9.62
N THR A 131 16.62 -39.08 9.92
CA THR A 131 17.64 -39.44 8.94
C THR A 131 18.06 -40.90 9.09
N CYS A 132 18.31 -41.57 7.96
CA CYS A 132 18.85 -42.91 7.97
C CYS A 132 20.35 -42.85 8.31
N PRO A 133 20.84 -43.55 9.34
CA PRO A 133 22.25 -43.50 9.76
C PRO A 133 23.21 -44.19 8.77
N LEU A 134 22.69 -44.94 7.79
CA LEU A 134 23.51 -45.61 6.77
C LEU A 134 23.78 -44.74 5.54
N CYS A 135 22.79 -43.97 5.09
CA CYS A 135 22.90 -43.13 3.89
C CYS A 135 22.85 -41.63 4.18
N TYR A 136 22.56 -41.23 5.42
CA TYR A 136 22.41 -39.85 5.88
C TYR A 136 21.32 -39.03 5.16
N ASN A 137 20.44 -39.70 4.41
CA ASN A 137 19.28 -39.09 3.77
C ASN A 137 18.08 -39.13 4.72
N GLY A 138 17.14 -38.19 4.52
CA GLY A 138 15.85 -38.19 5.21
C GLY A 138 15.05 -39.45 4.90
N LEU A 139 14.41 -40.02 5.92
CA LEU A 139 13.50 -41.16 5.77
C LEU A 139 12.23 -40.70 5.08
N GLU A 140 11.81 -41.44 4.05
CA GLU A 140 10.57 -41.17 3.34
C GLU A 140 9.42 -42.04 3.85
N LYS A 141 8.18 -41.60 3.58
CA LYS A 141 6.97 -42.35 3.94
C LYS A 141 6.98 -43.70 3.23
N GLY A 142 6.91 -44.78 4.00
CA GLY A 142 6.87 -46.15 3.50
C GLY A 142 8.23 -46.79 3.26
N ASP A 143 9.32 -46.03 3.36
CA ASP A 143 10.70 -46.53 3.28
C ASP A 143 11.35 -46.69 4.67
N ALA A 144 10.77 -46.09 5.72
CA ALA A 144 11.26 -46.23 7.09
C ALA A 144 10.99 -47.63 7.66
N VAL A 145 12.06 -48.34 8.04
CA VAL A 145 12.02 -49.67 8.65
C VAL A 145 12.69 -49.64 10.01
N SER A 146 11.92 -49.90 11.06
CA SER A 146 12.45 -50.03 12.41
C SER A 146 12.79 -51.49 12.71
N LEU A 147 13.88 -51.72 13.43
CA LEU A 147 14.20 -53.03 13.98
C LEU A 147 13.61 -53.16 15.39
N ARG A 148 13.42 -54.38 15.91
CA ARG A 148 12.93 -54.59 17.30
C ARG A 148 13.78 -53.94 18.38
N CYS A 149 15.04 -53.64 18.08
CA CYS A 149 15.94 -52.88 18.96
C CYS A 149 15.68 -51.36 18.95
N GLY A 150 14.72 -50.85 18.18
CA GLY A 150 14.33 -49.44 18.13
C GLY A 150 14.99 -48.61 17.03
N HIS A 151 16.18 -49.00 16.56
CA HIS A 151 16.88 -48.30 15.47
C HIS A 151 16.13 -48.39 14.14
N THR A 152 16.12 -47.30 13.38
CA THR A 152 15.35 -47.15 12.14
C THR A 152 16.24 -46.79 10.96
N PHE A 153 15.97 -47.40 9.81
CA PHE A 153 16.76 -47.27 8.60
C PHE A 153 15.85 -47.16 7.37
N CYS A 154 16.42 -46.77 6.24
CA CYS A 154 15.77 -46.87 4.94
C CYS A 154 15.67 -48.35 4.51
N GLN A 155 14.59 -48.77 3.82
CA GLN A 155 14.35 -50.16 3.41
C GLN A 155 15.51 -50.67 2.56
N ASN A 156 15.93 -49.87 1.59
CA ASN A 156 17.05 -50.19 0.70
C ASN A 156 18.37 -50.42 1.48
N CYS A 157 18.60 -49.58 2.49
CA CYS A 157 19.82 -49.60 3.29
C CYS A 157 19.90 -50.87 4.15
N ILE A 158 18.79 -51.21 4.82
CA ILE A 158 18.75 -52.40 5.69
C ILE A 158 18.69 -53.70 4.88
N ASP A 159 18.13 -53.69 3.68
CA ASP A 159 18.17 -54.82 2.74
C ASP A 159 19.60 -55.08 2.24
N ALA A 160 20.30 -54.04 1.82
CA ALA A 160 21.70 -54.15 1.40
C ALA A 160 22.59 -54.67 2.55
N TRP A 161 22.38 -54.15 3.76
CA TRP A 161 23.08 -54.62 4.95
C TRP A 161 22.82 -56.10 5.22
N ALA A 162 21.54 -56.52 5.22
CA ALA A 162 21.15 -57.91 5.45
C ALA A 162 21.77 -58.85 4.40
N ALA A 163 21.76 -58.47 3.12
CA ALA A 163 22.37 -59.23 2.04
C ALA A 163 23.89 -59.41 2.24
N SER A 164 24.59 -58.36 2.69
CA SER A 164 26.03 -58.42 2.97
C SER A 164 26.38 -59.32 4.17
N SER A 165 25.54 -59.30 5.22
CA SER A 165 25.77 -60.08 6.44
C SER A 165 25.49 -61.59 6.28
N ASN A 166 24.55 -61.96 5.40
CA ASN A 166 24.20 -63.37 5.17
C ASN A 166 25.16 -64.07 4.20
N ALA A 167 25.99 -63.33 3.46
CA ALA A 167 26.98 -63.89 2.54
C ALA A 167 28.14 -64.62 3.26
N THR A 168 28.31 -64.40 4.56
CA THR A 168 29.41 -64.99 5.35
C THR A 168 29.06 -66.32 6.02
N ASP A 169 27.76 -66.64 6.15
CA ASP A 169 27.31 -67.91 6.72
C ASP A 169 27.18 -68.99 5.63
N LEU A 170 28.25 -69.77 5.43
CA LEU A 170 28.33 -70.93 4.52
C LEU A 170 27.45 -72.13 4.95
N ARG A 171 26.31 -71.91 5.60
CA ARG A 171 25.43 -72.99 6.05
C ARG A 171 24.27 -73.18 5.06
N PRO A 172 24.02 -74.41 4.56
CA PRO A 172 23.04 -74.61 3.50
C PRO A 172 21.63 -74.21 3.95
N PRO A 173 20.83 -73.58 3.07
CA PRO A 173 19.52 -73.05 3.41
C PRO A 173 18.52 -74.21 3.58
N GLU A 174 17.97 -74.37 4.77
CA GLU A 174 16.74 -75.15 4.93
C GLU A 174 15.57 -74.42 4.23
N PRO A 175 14.67 -75.15 3.54
CA PRO A 175 13.59 -74.56 2.77
C PRO A 175 12.45 -74.15 3.73
N ARG A 176 12.60 -73.03 4.42
CA ARG A 176 11.49 -72.40 5.14
C ARG A 176 10.90 -71.26 4.32
N LYS A 177 9.69 -71.54 3.81
CA LYS A 177 8.79 -70.59 3.18
C LYS A 177 8.55 -69.39 4.12
N THR A 178 8.81 -68.20 3.61
CA THR A 178 8.16 -66.92 3.97
C THR A 178 8.01 -66.60 5.45
N ALA A 179 9.06 -66.10 6.10
CA ALA A 179 8.93 -65.31 7.33
C ALA A 179 10.22 -64.49 7.58
N GLU A 180 10.13 -63.17 7.41
CA GLU A 180 11.01 -62.13 7.97
C GLU A 180 12.47 -62.53 8.18
N ALA A 181 13.32 -62.27 7.18
CA ALA A 181 14.77 -62.43 7.32
C ALA A 181 15.26 -61.68 8.56
N ARG A 182 15.86 -62.41 9.49
CA ARG A 182 16.48 -61.85 10.69
C ARG A 182 17.67 -61.01 10.26
N VAL A 183 17.75 -59.77 10.73
CA VAL A 183 18.84 -58.85 10.38
C VAL A 183 19.60 -58.46 11.64
N GLN A 184 20.92 -58.32 11.54
CA GLN A 184 21.73 -57.71 12.58
C GLN A 184 21.64 -56.19 12.47
N CYS A 185 21.32 -55.49 13.57
CA CYS A 185 21.24 -54.03 13.57
C CYS A 185 22.62 -53.38 13.31
N PRO A 186 22.75 -52.47 12.33
CA PRO A 186 24.00 -51.74 12.10
C PRO A 186 24.48 -50.89 13.28
N GLU A 187 23.55 -50.31 14.05
CA GLU A 187 23.90 -49.41 15.17
C GLU A 187 24.28 -50.16 16.44
N CYS A 188 23.37 -51.01 16.96
CA CYS A 188 23.58 -51.70 18.24
C CYS A 188 24.06 -53.15 18.12
N ARG A 189 24.24 -53.66 16.89
CA ARG A 189 24.70 -55.03 16.59
C ARG A 189 23.84 -56.17 17.13
N THR A 190 22.64 -55.86 17.65
CA THR A 190 21.65 -56.88 18.06
C THR A 190 21.34 -57.80 16.89
N THR A 191 21.63 -59.08 17.04
CA THR A 191 21.39 -60.11 16.03
C THR A 191 19.96 -60.62 16.11
N GLY A 192 19.46 -61.24 15.03
CA GLY A 192 18.16 -61.88 15.07
C GLY A 192 16.96 -60.92 15.04
N SER A 193 17.18 -59.63 14.78
CA SER A 193 16.13 -58.62 14.87
C SER A 193 15.15 -58.74 13.71
N THR A 194 13.86 -58.68 14.01
CA THR A 194 12.81 -58.64 12.98
C THR A 194 12.52 -57.19 12.60
N ARG A 195 12.08 -56.99 11.36
CA ARG A 195 11.62 -55.70 10.86
C ARG A 195 10.24 -55.40 11.42
N VAL A 196 10.01 -54.14 11.80
CA VAL A 196 8.76 -53.64 12.35
C VAL A 196 8.46 -52.32 11.65
N ARG A 197 7.28 -52.22 11.06
CA ARG A 197 6.77 -50.94 10.55
C ARG A 197 6.07 -50.20 11.67
N LEU A 198 6.52 -48.98 11.95
CA LEU A 198 5.93 -48.10 12.95
C LEU A 198 5.07 -47.05 12.23
N TYR A 199 3.76 -47.28 12.14
CA TYR A 199 2.84 -46.38 11.43
C TYR A 199 2.85 -44.94 11.99
N MET A 200 3.03 -44.79 13.32
CA MET A 200 3.16 -43.47 13.95
C MET A 200 4.42 -42.73 13.48
N LEU A 201 5.51 -43.45 13.20
CA LEU A 201 6.73 -42.87 12.66
C LEU A 201 6.54 -42.44 11.20
N GLU A 202 5.91 -43.29 10.38
CA GLU A 202 5.58 -42.93 8.99
C GLU A 202 4.68 -41.69 8.92
N GLU A 203 3.74 -41.56 9.86
CA GLU A 203 2.88 -40.40 9.95
C GLU A 203 3.63 -39.15 10.42
N ALA A 204 4.56 -39.29 11.38
CA ALA A 204 5.44 -38.20 11.80
C ALA A 204 6.34 -37.71 10.65
N ILE A 205 6.93 -38.62 9.87
CA ILE A 205 7.69 -38.32 8.65
C ILE A 205 6.82 -37.56 7.64
N ARG A 206 5.57 -38.02 7.42
CA ARG A 206 4.62 -37.34 6.52
C ARG A 206 4.31 -35.91 6.97
N LEU A 207 4.12 -35.71 8.27
CA LEU A 207 3.85 -34.39 8.85
C LEU A 207 5.07 -33.48 8.74
N LEU A 208 6.28 -34.00 8.97
CA LEU A 208 7.51 -33.23 8.80
C LEU A 208 7.68 -32.77 7.34
N ALA A 209 7.52 -33.69 6.38
CA ALA A 209 7.62 -33.34 4.96
C ALA A 209 6.57 -32.30 4.53
N ARG A 210 5.39 -32.30 5.17
CA ARG A 210 4.38 -31.25 4.97
C ARG A 210 4.85 -29.91 5.54
N ALA A 211 5.35 -29.90 6.78
CA ALA A 211 5.86 -28.70 7.43
C ALA A 211 7.03 -28.06 6.66
N GLU A 212 7.93 -28.87 6.11
CA GLU A 212 9.05 -28.38 5.28
C GLU A 212 8.56 -27.69 4.00
N ARG A 213 7.58 -28.28 3.29
CA ARG A 213 6.98 -27.65 2.10
C ARG A 213 6.25 -26.35 2.44
N GLU A 214 5.52 -26.32 3.55
CA GLU A 214 4.83 -25.10 4.01
C GLU A 214 5.84 -24.01 4.38
N ARG A 215 6.97 -24.37 5.00
CA ARG A 215 8.07 -23.44 5.30
C ARG A 215 8.70 -22.87 4.02
N GLU A 216 9.05 -23.72 3.06
CA GLU A 216 9.64 -23.30 1.79
C GLU A 216 8.70 -22.39 1.00
N ALA A 217 7.41 -22.75 0.93
CA ALA A 217 6.40 -21.92 0.27
C ALA A 217 6.28 -20.53 0.91
N ALA A 218 6.29 -20.46 2.25
CA ALA A 218 6.24 -19.19 2.97
C ALA A 218 7.51 -18.33 2.76
N GLU A 219 8.68 -18.96 2.69
CA GLU A 219 9.93 -18.26 2.38
C GLU A 219 9.93 -17.67 0.96
N ILE A 220 9.45 -18.44 -0.02
CA ILE A 220 9.30 -17.98 -1.40
C ILE A 220 8.31 -16.81 -1.48
N GLU A 221 7.14 -16.93 -0.84
CA GLU A 221 6.13 -15.87 -0.81
C GLU A 221 6.69 -14.57 -0.20
N GLU A 222 7.41 -14.66 0.92
CA GLU A 222 8.05 -13.50 1.55
C GLU A 222 9.15 -12.90 0.68
N GLN A 223 9.95 -13.72 -0.01
CA GLN A 223 10.95 -13.24 -0.97
C GLN A 223 10.30 -12.49 -2.13
N THR A 224 9.22 -13.03 -2.69
CA THR A 224 8.44 -12.36 -3.75
C THR A 224 7.88 -11.03 -3.25
N ARG A 225 7.26 -11.00 -2.07
CA ARG A 225 6.73 -9.77 -1.45
C ARG A 225 7.80 -8.71 -1.25
N ARG A 226 9.02 -9.10 -0.82
CA ARG A 226 10.15 -8.18 -0.68
C ARG A 226 10.62 -7.63 -2.02
N ALA A 227 10.73 -8.48 -3.03
CA ALA A 227 11.12 -8.06 -4.38
C ALA A 227 10.10 -7.07 -4.98
N GLU A 228 8.80 -7.27 -4.77
CA GLU A 228 7.76 -6.34 -5.22
C GLU A 228 7.88 -4.96 -4.58
N LEU A 229 8.19 -4.89 -3.27
CA LEU A 229 8.36 -3.63 -2.55
C LEU A 229 9.63 -2.87 -2.96
N GLU A 230 10.70 -3.58 -3.32
CA GLU A 230 11.98 -2.98 -3.75
C GLU A 230 11.87 -2.30 -5.13
N VAL A 231 10.97 -2.77 -6.00
CA VAL A 231 10.74 -2.21 -7.34
C VAL A 231 10.03 -0.84 -7.33
N VAL A 232 9.43 -0.43 -6.21
CA VAL A 232 8.65 0.83 -6.12
C VAL A 232 9.52 2.06 -5.83
N HIS A 233 10.84 1.92 -5.64
CA HIS A 233 11.69 3.01 -5.13
C HIS A 233 12.72 3.62 -6.10
N ASP A 234 12.46 3.57 -7.41
CA ASP A 234 13.19 4.43 -8.36
C ASP A 234 12.28 5.58 -8.84
N PRO A 235 12.23 6.73 -8.13
CA PRO A 235 11.63 7.92 -8.70
C PRO A 235 12.49 8.34 -9.89
N LYS A 236 11.98 8.15 -11.11
CA LYS A 236 12.62 8.68 -12.33
C LYS A 236 12.99 10.15 -12.12
N PRO A 237 14.28 10.52 -12.16
CA PRO A 237 14.70 11.90 -12.01
C PRO A 237 14.58 12.61 -13.35
N THR A 238 13.37 12.97 -13.81
CA THR A 238 13.24 13.74 -15.06
C THR A 238 12.14 14.79 -15.16
N ASP A 239 11.18 14.92 -14.24
CA ASP A 239 10.04 15.84 -14.48
C ASP A 239 10.11 17.19 -13.76
N TYR A 240 11.28 17.60 -13.24
CA TYR A 240 11.41 18.89 -12.52
C TYR A 240 11.92 20.08 -13.34
N LEU A 241 12.06 19.98 -14.67
CA LEU A 241 12.48 21.14 -15.49
C LEU A 241 11.71 21.23 -16.81
N ALA A 242 10.47 21.67 -16.73
CA ALA A 242 9.79 22.39 -17.82
C ALA A 242 8.70 23.28 -17.22
N ASP A 243 9.08 24.51 -16.86
CA ASP A 243 8.32 25.75 -17.08
C ASP A 243 9.18 26.97 -16.70
#